data_AF-A0A5C6UUY4-F1
#
_entry.id   AF-A0A5C6UUY4-F1
#
_cell.length_a   1.000
_cell.length_b   1.000
_cell.length_c   1.000
_cell.angle_alpha   90.00
_cell.angle_beta   90.00
_cell.angle_gamma   90.00
#
_symmetry.space_group_name_H-M   'P 1'
#
loop_
_entity.id
_entity.type
_entity.pdbx_description
1 polymer ?
#
loop_
_entity_poly.entity_id
_entity_poly.type
_entity_poly.pdbx_seq_one_letter_code
_entity_poly.pdbx_strand_id
1 'polypeptide(L)'
;MHRHNATLLRRIGTLTLCLGLASCGPIEPPPPTDADGEPIPRPAPLDDWLRVVDVTPTHAIAVRPTIEVRFNAYLDPGTFNSYSALSLRSGGLTSGGRIDYRMTRKTLRLRPRSDLIEGLRYTLFASRDLRSVTGAPLFPDTPAPERFTDASLPGSPPLDRPEVRWSNIAPIVERSCNACHNDPDWRLPRLTPDALRQTRSTQVDAPLVMPFEPAQSYLMHKILPDYPLRRFTVQPPPYSDAAPLSLDEIERIEDWIAQGAR
;
A
#
# COMPACT_ATOMS: atom_id res chain seq x y z
N MET A 1 -21.96 -89.61 49.59
CA MET A 1 -22.55 -88.67 48.63
C MET A 1 -21.49 -87.64 48.26
N HIS A 2 -21.30 -87.45 46.95
CA HIS A 2 -20.47 -86.48 46.21
C HIS A 2 -18.97 -86.30 46.50
N ARG A 3 -18.18 -86.65 45.46
CA ARG A 3 -16.76 -86.38 45.24
C ARG A 3 -16.55 -85.06 44.49
N HIS A 4 -15.34 -84.53 44.69
CA HIS A 4 -14.66 -83.38 44.08
C HIS A 4 -14.83 -83.17 42.57
N ASN A 5 -14.73 -81.89 42.15
CA ASN A 5 -13.70 -81.42 41.20
C ASN A 5 -13.83 -79.90 41.00
N ALA A 6 -12.79 -79.13 41.36
CA ALA A 6 -12.67 -77.72 41.01
C ALA A 6 -11.48 -77.53 40.06
N THR A 7 -11.78 -76.93 38.92
CA THR A 7 -10.99 -76.84 37.70
C THR A 7 -9.97 -75.71 37.75
N LEU A 8 -8.71 -76.00 37.41
CA LEU A 8 -7.63 -75.04 37.20
C LEU A 8 -7.69 -74.54 35.74
N LEU A 9 -7.90 -73.24 35.50
CA LEU A 9 -7.73 -72.63 34.16
C LEU A 9 -6.66 -71.54 34.19
N ARG A 10 -5.60 -71.75 33.40
CA ARG A 10 -4.51 -70.81 33.09
C ARG A 10 -5.06 -69.60 32.32
N ARG A 11 -4.73 -68.37 32.74
CA ARG A 11 -4.90 -67.15 31.94
C ARG A 11 -3.59 -66.75 31.27
N ILE A 12 -3.71 -66.52 29.97
CA ILE A 12 -2.70 -66.02 29.03
C ILE A 12 -2.58 -64.49 29.24
N GLY A 13 -1.37 -63.99 29.46
CA GLY A 13 -1.07 -62.57 29.52
C GLY A 13 -0.56 -62.06 28.18
N THR A 14 -1.35 -61.22 27.50
CA THR A 14 -0.98 -60.56 26.25
C THR A 14 -0.37 -59.20 26.59
N LEU A 15 0.90 -59.00 26.22
CA LEU A 15 1.65 -57.75 26.42
C LEU A 15 1.40 -56.82 25.22
N THR A 16 0.56 -55.80 25.40
CA THR A 16 0.29 -54.79 24.37
C THR A 16 1.32 -53.66 24.47
N LEU A 17 2.19 -53.58 23.47
CA LEU A 17 3.20 -52.53 23.31
C LEU A 17 2.54 -51.29 22.66
N CYS A 18 2.22 -50.27 23.45
CA CYS A 18 1.73 -48.99 22.92
C CYS A 18 2.90 -48.17 22.36
N LEU A 19 3.07 -48.16 21.03
CA LEU A 19 3.87 -47.14 20.34
C LEU A 19 3.08 -45.83 20.26
N GLY A 20 3.44 -44.87 21.11
CA GLY A 20 3.01 -43.48 20.98
C GLY A 20 3.78 -42.79 19.86
N LEU A 21 3.13 -42.56 18.71
CA LEU A 21 3.64 -41.69 17.66
C LEU A 21 3.50 -40.24 18.10
N ALA A 22 4.58 -39.66 18.63
CA ALA A 22 4.70 -38.21 18.79
C ALA A 22 4.87 -37.60 17.39
N SER A 23 3.75 -37.17 16.81
CA SER A 23 3.74 -36.36 15.59
C SER A 23 4.23 -34.94 15.95
N CYS A 24 5.53 -34.70 15.82
CA CYS A 24 6.09 -33.35 15.79
C CYS A 24 5.79 -32.72 14.42
N GLY A 25 4.54 -32.34 14.19
CA GLY A 25 4.21 -31.42 13.10
C GLY A 25 4.82 -30.04 13.41
N PRO A 26 5.24 -29.26 12.39
CA PRO A 26 5.66 -27.89 12.61
C PRO A 26 4.51 -27.12 13.26
N ILE A 27 4.75 -26.62 14.47
CA ILE A 27 3.83 -25.74 15.18
C ILE A 27 3.84 -24.42 14.42
N GLU A 28 2.93 -24.24 13.47
CA GLU A 28 2.68 -22.90 12.93
C GLU A 28 2.23 -22.02 14.10
N PRO A 29 2.90 -20.86 14.33
CA PRO A 29 2.44 -19.95 15.36
C PRO A 29 0.99 -19.53 15.04
N PRO A 30 0.13 -19.40 16.07
CA PRO A 30 -1.24 -18.94 15.87
C PRO A 30 -1.22 -17.59 15.13
N PRO A 31 -2.19 -17.33 14.24
CA PRO A 31 -2.25 -16.08 13.51
C PRO A 31 -2.40 -14.90 14.48
N PRO A 32 -1.82 -13.73 14.17
CA PRO A 32 -2.06 -12.54 14.98
C PRO A 32 -3.55 -12.23 15.00
N THR A 33 -4.05 -11.88 16.18
CA THR A 33 -5.45 -11.51 16.39
C THR A 33 -5.58 -10.01 16.58
N ASP A 34 -6.75 -9.47 16.30
CA ASP A 34 -7.06 -8.09 16.54
C ASP A 34 -7.45 -7.81 18.00
N ALA A 35 -7.87 -6.58 18.29
CA ALA A 35 -8.26 -6.16 19.64
C ALA A 35 -9.48 -6.93 20.19
N ASP A 36 -10.30 -7.51 19.32
CA ASP A 36 -11.48 -8.29 19.67
C ASP A 36 -11.17 -9.80 19.72
N GLY A 37 -9.92 -10.19 19.45
CA GLY A 37 -9.47 -11.58 19.42
C GLY A 37 -9.71 -12.28 18.08
N GLU A 38 -10.17 -11.56 17.06
CA GLU A 38 -10.45 -12.13 15.74
C GLU A 38 -9.15 -12.25 14.91
N PRO A 39 -8.95 -13.35 14.16
CA PRO A 39 -7.75 -13.52 13.34
C PRO A 39 -7.59 -12.43 12.29
N ILE A 40 -6.41 -11.82 12.25
CA ILE A 40 -6.06 -10.85 11.21
C ILE A 40 -5.72 -11.63 9.93
N PRO A 41 -6.29 -11.25 8.77
CA PRO A 41 -5.91 -11.85 7.49
C PRO A 41 -4.40 -11.82 7.30
N ARG A 42 -3.81 -12.94 6.85
CA ARG A 42 -2.38 -13.00 6.51
C ARG A 42 -2.18 -12.61 5.04
N PRO A 43 -1.04 -12.01 4.66
CA PRO A 43 -0.67 -11.85 3.25
C PRO A 43 -0.70 -13.20 2.51
N ALA A 44 -0.86 -13.14 1.20
CA ALA A 44 -0.72 -14.34 0.35
C ALA A 44 0.70 -14.93 0.48
N PRO A 45 0.90 -16.22 0.18
CA PRO A 45 2.24 -16.81 0.17
C PRO A 45 3.20 -15.98 -0.70
N LEU A 46 4.38 -15.67 -0.16
CA LEU A 46 5.44 -14.84 -0.77
C LEU A 46 5.19 -13.32 -0.78
N ASP A 47 4.01 -12.84 -0.35
CA ASP A 47 3.77 -11.42 -0.18
C ASP A 47 4.24 -10.94 1.21
N ASP A 48 4.81 -9.73 1.23
CA ASP A 48 5.13 -9.04 2.48
C ASP A 48 3.92 -8.31 3.05
N TRP A 49 3.87 -8.20 4.38
CA TRP A 49 2.94 -7.29 5.04
C TRP A 49 3.13 -5.86 4.55
N LEU A 50 2.02 -5.11 4.45
CA LEU A 50 2.12 -3.66 4.29
C LEU A 50 2.65 -3.08 5.61
N ARG A 51 3.74 -2.31 5.54
CA ARG A 51 4.41 -1.73 6.71
C ARG A 51 4.64 -0.25 6.50
N VAL A 52 4.45 0.51 7.58
CA VAL A 52 5.00 1.86 7.70
C VAL A 52 6.50 1.73 7.86
N VAL A 53 7.25 2.36 6.95
CA VAL A 53 8.73 2.33 6.94
C VAL A 53 9.34 3.61 7.46
N ASP A 54 8.61 4.73 7.38
CA ASP A 54 9.07 6.02 7.90
C ASP A 54 7.88 6.94 8.15
N VAL A 55 8.02 7.83 9.14
CA VAL A 55 7.05 8.88 9.46
C VAL A 55 7.76 10.20 9.74
N THR A 56 7.49 11.20 8.89
CA THR A 56 8.07 12.55 9.00
C THR A 56 6.98 13.58 9.33
N PRO A 57 7.21 14.55 10.22
CA PRO A 57 8.42 14.75 11.04
C PRO A 57 8.61 13.64 12.08
N THR A 58 9.84 13.43 12.55
CA THR A 58 10.15 12.40 13.56
C THR A 58 10.06 12.91 15.01
N HIS A 59 9.97 14.23 15.20
CA HIS A 59 10.01 14.90 16.51
C HIS A 59 8.74 15.75 16.75
N ALA A 60 8.86 16.85 17.48
CA ALA A 60 7.80 17.83 17.66
C ALA A 60 7.25 18.33 16.32
N ILE A 61 5.97 18.68 16.30
CA ILE A 61 5.22 19.10 15.11
C ILE A 61 4.60 20.46 15.35
N ALA A 62 4.52 21.27 14.30
CA ALA A 62 3.78 22.53 14.38
C ALA A 62 2.29 22.28 14.66
N VAL A 63 1.56 23.30 15.11
CA VAL A 63 0.09 23.25 15.27
C VAL A 63 -0.65 23.00 13.95
N ARG A 64 -0.02 23.28 12.81
CA ARG A 64 -0.55 22.96 11.46
C ARG A 64 0.46 22.17 10.64
N PRO A 65 0.71 20.89 10.98
CA PRO A 65 1.76 20.11 10.35
C PRO A 65 1.25 19.42 9.08
N THR A 66 2.19 18.98 8.26
CA THR A 66 1.98 17.93 7.27
C THR A 66 2.74 16.70 7.76
N ILE A 67 2.03 15.60 7.96
CA ILE A 67 2.60 14.32 8.37
C ILE A 67 2.72 13.43 7.14
N GLU A 68 3.91 12.94 6.86
CA GLU A 68 4.20 12.04 5.75
C GLU A 68 4.45 10.64 6.30
N VAL A 69 3.71 9.66 5.78
CA VAL A 69 3.77 8.26 6.18
C VAL A 69 4.16 7.45 4.96
N ARG A 70 5.40 6.97 4.94
CA ARG A 70 5.94 6.15 3.85
C ARG A 70 5.70 4.68 4.13
N PHE A 71 5.35 3.94 3.09
CA PHE A 71 5.10 2.51 3.13
C PHE A 71 6.15 1.73 2.31
N ASN A 72 6.31 0.44 2.61
CA ASN A 72 7.16 -0.46 1.81
C ASN A 72 6.53 -0.82 0.44
N ALA A 73 5.20 -0.79 0.34
CA ALA A 73 4.44 -1.20 -0.84
C ALA A 73 3.53 -0.08 -1.38
N TYR A 74 3.12 -0.22 -2.63
CA TYR A 74 2.07 0.61 -3.22
C TYR A 74 0.74 0.31 -2.54
N LEU A 75 -0.05 1.35 -2.25
CA LEU A 75 -1.33 1.21 -1.56
C LEU A 75 -2.47 0.99 -2.55
N ASP A 76 -3.45 0.19 -2.15
CA ASP A 76 -4.71 0.03 -2.89
C ASP A 76 -5.56 1.32 -2.77
N PRO A 77 -5.88 1.99 -3.89
CA PRO A 77 -6.71 3.21 -3.90
C PRO A 77 -8.08 3.04 -3.24
N GLY A 78 -8.65 1.83 -3.24
CA GLY A 78 -9.91 1.55 -2.55
C GLY A 78 -9.82 1.70 -1.02
N THR A 79 -8.61 1.69 -0.46
CA THR A 79 -8.41 1.61 1.00
C THR A 79 -7.91 2.89 1.65
N PHE A 80 -7.28 3.80 0.90
CA PHE A 80 -6.76 5.06 1.45
C PHE A 80 -7.56 6.31 1.05
N ASN A 81 -8.54 6.19 0.16
CA ASN A 81 -9.40 7.32 -0.23
C ASN A 81 -10.39 7.75 0.87
N SER A 82 -10.43 7.05 2.00
CA SER A 82 -11.23 7.47 3.16
C SER A 82 -10.53 8.57 3.95
N TYR A 83 -11.30 9.49 4.53
CA TYR A 83 -10.79 10.51 5.45
C TYR A 83 -10.22 9.95 6.77
N SER A 84 -10.36 8.65 6.99
CA SER A 84 -9.87 7.93 8.17
C SER A 84 -8.59 7.14 7.91
N ALA A 85 -8.06 7.13 6.68
CA ALA A 85 -6.86 6.37 6.35
C ALA A 85 -5.66 6.76 7.23
N LEU A 86 -5.55 8.04 7.60
CA LEU A 86 -4.64 8.56 8.63
C LEU A 86 -5.39 9.49 9.59
N SER A 87 -5.06 9.43 10.88
CA SER A 87 -5.57 10.36 11.91
C SER A 87 -4.56 10.62 13.01
N LEU A 88 -4.65 11.79 13.64
CA LEU A 88 -3.90 12.13 14.86
C LEU A 88 -4.87 12.08 16.05
N ARG A 89 -4.46 11.50 17.18
CA ARG A 89 -5.31 11.40 18.38
C ARG A 89 -4.58 11.84 19.63
N SER A 90 -5.28 12.53 20.52
CA SER A 90 -4.76 12.98 21.82
C SER A 90 -5.87 12.83 22.86
N GLY A 91 -5.81 11.78 23.70
CA GLY A 91 -6.90 11.44 24.61
C GLY A 91 -8.21 11.21 23.84
N GLY A 92 -9.27 11.93 24.19
CA GLY A 92 -10.56 11.89 23.49
C GLY A 92 -10.62 12.67 22.18
N LEU A 93 -9.57 13.42 21.82
CA LEU A 93 -9.53 14.23 20.61
C LEU A 93 -9.06 13.40 19.42
N THR A 94 -9.75 13.50 18.30
CA THR A 94 -9.32 12.94 17.01
C THR A 94 -9.28 14.04 15.95
N SER A 95 -8.15 14.15 15.27
CA SER A 95 -7.91 15.10 14.19
C SER A 95 -7.60 14.34 12.89
N GLY A 96 -8.60 14.28 12.01
CA GLY A 96 -8.43 13.86 10.63
C GLY A 96 -8.07 15.04 9.72
N GLY A 97 -7.89 14.78 8.43
CA GLY A 97 -7.34 15.78 7.54
C GLY A 97 -7.61 15.57 6.07
N ARG A 98 -7.02 16.46 5.28
CA ARG A 98 -6.83 16.20 3.86
C ARG A 98 -5.71 15.18 3.72
N ILE A 99 -5.95 14.19 2.87
CA ILE A 99 -4.99 13.14 2.54
C ILE A 99 -4.62 13.29 1.06
N ASP A 100 -3.35 13.09 0.76
CA ASP A 100 -2.80 13.07 -0.58
C ASP A 100 -1.78 11.93 -0.68
N TYR A 101 -1.88 11.12 -1.73
CA TYR A 101 -0.99 9.98 -1.94
C TYR A 101 0.02 10.30 -3.06
N ARG A 102 1.31 10.10 -2.75
CA ARG A 102 2.41 10.12 -3.74
C ARG A 102 2.81 8.69 -4.06
N MET A 103 2.43 8.20 -5.24
CA MET A 103 2.75 6.84 -5.67
C MET A 103 4.25 6.63 -5.79
N THR A 104 4.91 7.55 -6.47
CA THR A 104 6.37 7.61 -6.69
C THR A 104 7.20 7.43 -5.41
N ARG A 105 6.67 7.90 -4.28
CA ARG A 105 7.31 7.79 -2.96
C ARG A 105 6.61 6.79 -2.02
N LYS A 106 5.56 6.09 -2.46
CA LYS A 106 4.69 5.24 -1.63
C LYS A 106 4.30 5.90 -0.31
N THR A 107 3.92 7.18 -0.38
CA THR A 107 3.77 8.05 0.80
C THR A 107 2.38 8.66 0.87
N LEU A 108 1.67 8.46 1.98
CA LEU A 108 0.46 9.23 2.33
C LEU A 108 0.85 10.49 3.10
N ARG A 109 0.24 11.61 2.74
CA ARG A 109 0.47 12.91 3.38
C ARG A 109 -0.82 13.35 4.03
N LEU A 110 -0.82 13.52 5.34
CA LEU A 110 -1.93 14.01 6.15
C LEU A 110 -1.68 15.47 6.52
N ARG A 111 -2.66 16.33 6.23
CA ARG A 111 -2.73 17.68 6.79
C ARG A 111 -4.02 17.84 7.57
N PRO A 112 -3.97 18.05 8.91
CA PRO A 112 -5.16 18.31 9.73
C PRO A 112 -6.02 19.44 9.16
N ARG A 113 -7.35 19.30 9.26
CA ARG A 113 -8.31 20.34 8.81
C ARG A 113 -8.35 21.56 9.73
N SER A 114 -8.04 21.34 10.99
CA SER A 114 -8.01 22.36 12.04
C SER A 114 -6.64 22.34 12.71
N ASP A 115 -6.27 23.48 13.29
CA ASP A 115 -5.04 23.57 14.08
C ASP A 115 -5.11 22.60 15.26
N LEU A 116 -4.00 21.92 15.50
CA LEU A 116 -3.80 21.09 16.67
C LEU A 116 -3.62 21.97 17.90
N ILE A 117 -4.04 21.46 19.06
CA ILE A 117 -3.93 22.22 20.31
C ILE A 117 -2.48 22.20 20.76
N GLU A 118 -1.96 23.36 21.13
CA GLU A 118 -0.59 23.53 21.59
C GLU A 118 -0.29 22.73 22.87
N GLY A 119 0.91 22.15 22.95
CA GLY A 119 1.40 21.39 24.10
C GLY A 119 0.75 20.02 24.31
N LEU A 120 -0.18 19.61 23.44
CA LEU A 120 -0.77 18.27 23.49
C LEU A 120 0.12 17.24 22.81
N ARG A 121 -0.03 15.99 23.26
CA ARG A 121 0.63 14.84 22.66
C ARG A 121 -0.31 14.11 21.71
N TYR A 122 0.03 14.09 20.43
CA TYR A 122 -0.72 13.39 19.40
C TYR A 122 -0.03 12.10 18.97
N THR A 123 -0.80 11.03 18.92
CA THR A 123 -0.42 9.73 18.38
C THR A 123 -0.96 9.60 16.96
N LEU A 124 -0.11 9.21 16.02
CA LEU A 124 -0.52 8.91 14.64
C LEU A 124 -1.13 7.52 14.55
N PHE A 125 -2.30 7.41 13.90
CA PHE A 125 -2.95 6.16 13.58
C PHE A 125 -3.15 6.02 12.08
N ALA A 126 -2.72 4.88 11.54
CA ALA A 126 -3.06 4.43 10.20
C ALA A 126 -4.24 3.46 10.27
N SER A 127 -5.18 3.55 9.32
CA SER A 127 -6.35 2.67 9.31
C SER A 127 -5.93 1.20 9.13
N ARG A 128 -6.56 0.30 9.91
CA ARG A 128 -6.41 -1.16 9.74
C ARG A 128 -7.01 -1.67 8.43
N ASP A 129 -7.78 -0.84 7.72
CA ASP A 129 -8.34 -1.18 6.40
C ASP A 129 -7.34 -0.96 5.26
N LEU A 130 -6.22 -0.28 5.51
CA LEU A 130 -5.18 -0.09 4.49
C LEU A 130 -4.69 -1.43 3.95
N ARG A 131 -4.61 -1.52 2.61
CA ARG A 131 -4.05 -2.68 1.90
C ARG A 131 -2.98 -2.23 0.92
N SER A 132 -2.01 -3.11 0.64
CA SER A 132 -1.19 -2.97 -0.56
C SER A 132 -2.03 -3.23 -1.80
N VAL A 133 -1.54 -2.81 -2.98
CA VAL A 133 -2.16 -3.17 -4.27
C VAL A 133 -2.22 -4.68 -4.50
N THR A 134 -1.38 -5.48 -3.86
CA THR A 134 -1.44 -6.96 -3.93
C THR A 134 -2.43 -7.56 -2.94
N GLY A 135 -3.10 -6.73 -2.13
CA GLY A 135 -4.07 -7.16 -1.12
C GLY A 135 -3.46 -7.44 0.26
N ALA A 136 -2.16 -7.21 0.46
CA ALA A 136 -1.52 -7.46 1.75
C ALA A 136 -2.04 -6.48 2.82
N PRO A 137 -2.46 -6.96 4.00
CA PRO A 137 -2.93 -6.12 5.09
C PRO A 137 -1.81 -5.32 5.77
N LEU A 138 -2.20 -4.20 6.38
CA LEU A 138 -1.32 -3.44 7.27
C LEU A 138 -0.87 -4.32 8.44
N PHE A 139 0.41 -4.25 8.76
CA PHE A 139 1.00 -5.01 9.85
C PHE A 139 0.31 -4.69 11.19
N PRO A 140 -0.06 -5.70 12.01
CA PRO A 140 -0.82 -5.48 13.25
C PRO A 140 -0.12 -4.51 14.21
N ASP A 141 1.19 -4.68 14.40
CA ASP A 141 2.01 -3.83 15.29
C ASP A 141 2.60 -2.64 14.53
N THR A 142 1.80 -2.00 13.67
CA THR A 142 2.24 -0.80 12.96
C THR A 142 2.61 0.29 13.98
N PRO A 143 3.81 0.90 13.88
CA PRO A 143 4.22 1.94 14.81
C PRO A 143 3.21 3.08 14.87
N ALA A 144 2.84 3.47 16.10
CA ALA A 144 2.00 4.63 16.37
C ALA A 144 2.82 5.70 17.12
N PRO A 145 3.80 6.36 16.45
CA PRO A 145 4.68 7.30 17.11
C PRO A 145 3.91 8.50 17.68
N GLU A 146 4.21 8.85 18.93
CA GLU A 146 3.68 10.03 19.62
C GLU A 146 4.53 11.27 19.33
N ARG A 147 3.89 12.43 19.22
CA ARG A 147 4.56 13.73 18.98
C ARG A 147 3.89 14.82 19.79
N PHE A 148 4.68 15.80 20.22
CA PHE A 148 4.18 17.00 20.87
C PHE A 148 3.96 18.11 19.84
N THR A 149 2.89 18.87 20.01
CA THR A 149 2.69 20.12 19.29
C THR A 149 3.52 21.24 19.89
N ASP A 150 4.13 22.03 19.01
CA ASP A 150 4.90 23.21 19.36
C ASP A 150 4.53 24.36 18.41
N ALA A 151 3.95 25.42 18.96
CA ALA A 151 3.42 26.57 18.25
C ALA A 151 4.53 27.53 17.78
N SER A 152 5.75 27.35 18.29
CA SER A 152 6.92 28.08 17.79
C SER A 152 7.43 27.52 16.46
N LEU A 153 7.09 26.27 16.13
CA LEU A 153 7.45 25.66 14.86
C LEU A 153 6.62 26.24 13.70
N PRO A 154 7.24 26.48 12.54
CA PRO A 154 6.50 26.95 11.37
C PRO A 154 5.52 25.88 10.91
N GLY A 155 4.28 26.29 10.63
CA GLY A 155 3.29 25.42 10.00
C GLY A 155 3.78 24.91 8.64
N SER A 156 3.40 23.69 8.28
CA SER A 156 3.75 23.14 6.98
C SER A 156 2.94 23.82 5.87
N PRO A 157 3.47 23.90 4.63
CA PRO A 157 2.71 24.37 3.50
C PRO A 157 1.51 23.45 3.20
N PRO A 158 0.50 23.92 2.44
CA PRO A 158 -0.56 23.08 1.90
C PRO A 158 -0.01 21.86 1.13
N LEU A 159 -0.84 20.82 0.98
CA LEU A 159 -0.52 19.60 0.23
C LEU A 159 -0.55 19.81 -1.31
N ASP A 160 -0.43 21.05 -1.77
CA ASP A 160 -0.59 21.39 -3.18
C ASP A 160 0.56 20.82 -4.01
N ARG A 161 0.25 20.48 -5.26
CA ARG A 161 1.20 19.98 -6.26
C ARG A 161 1.64 21.16 -7.13
N PRO A 162 2.88 21.19 -7.65
CA PRO A 162 3.27 22.17 -8.67
C PRO A 162 2.30 22.16 -9.85
N GLU A 163 2.02 23.32 -10.45
CA GLU A 163 1.13 23.36 -11.62
C GLU A 163 1.74 22.61 -12.80
N VAL A 164 1.02 21.63 -13.34
CA VAL A 164 1.46 20.84 -14.50
C VAL A 164 0.35 20.77 -15.55
N ARG A 165 0.70 21.11 -16.79
CA ARG A 165 -0.17 21.03 -17.97
C ARG A 165 0.42 20.05 -18.98
N TRP A 166 -0.38 19.66 -19.98
CA TRP A 166 0.11 18.82 -21.06
C TRP A 166 1.40 19.34 -21.73
N SER A 167 1.59 20.65 -21.87
CA SER A 167 2.82 21.20 -22.44
C SER A 167 4.09 20.84 -21.65
N ASN A 168 3.96 20.51 -20.36
CA ASN A 168 5.06 20.02 -19.54
C ASN A 168 5.29 18.49 -19.70
N ILE A 169 4.28 17.76 -20.19
CA ILE A 169 4.28 16.29 -20.37
C ILE A 169 4.63 15.88 -21.79
N ALA A 170 4.16 16.63 -22.79
CA ALA A 170 4.37 16.34 -24.21
C ALA A 170 5.84 16.08 -24.56
N PRO A 171 6.83 16.85 -24.06
CA PRO A 171 8.23 16.57 -24.35
C PRO A 171 8.73 15.22 -23.80
N ILE A 172 8.17 14.75 -22.68
CA ILE A 172 8.48 13.42 -22.12
C ILE A 172 7.94 12.34 -23.04
N VAL A 173 6.67 12.48 -23.46
CA VAL A 173 5.99 11.51 -24.34
C VAL A 173 6.65 11.46 -25.72
N GLU A 174 6.98 12.61 -26.29
CA GLU A 174 7.65 12.73 -27.59
C GLU A 174 9.01 12.04 -27.60
N ARG A 175 9.81 12.29 -26.57
CA ARG A 175 11.16 11.74 -26.50
C ARG A 175 11.18 10.26 -26.13
N SER A 176 10.33 9.83 -25.20
CA SER A 176 10.46 8.52 -24.56
C SER A 176 9.46 7.46 -25.06
N CYS A 177 8.34 7.86 -25.67
CA CYS A 177 7.26 6.93 -26.01
C CYS A 177 6.87 6.95 -27.49
N ASN A 178 6.94 8.11 -28.15
CA ASN A 178 6.39 8.29 -29.50
C ASN A 178 7.12 7.52 -30.58
N ALA A 179 8.39 7.12 -30.38
CA ALA A 179 9.11 6.28 -31.34
C ALA A 179 8.33 5.00 -31.69
N CYS A 180 7.71 4.35 -30.70
CA CYS A 180 6.86 3.17 -30.93
C CYS A 180 5.39 3.53 -31.13
N HIS A 181 4.89 4.54 -30.41
CA HIS A 181 3.45 4.87 -30.43
C HIS A 181 2.99 5.62 -31.69
N ASN A 182 3.92 6.22 -32.45
CA ASN A 182 3.61 6.82 -33.75
C ASN A 182 3.97 5.90 -34.93
N ASP A 183 4.57 4.74 -34.67
CA ASP A 183 4.87 3.76 -35.69
C ASP A 183 3.60 2.93 -36.00
N PRO A 184 3.07 3.02 -37.24
CA PRO A 184 1.84 2.33 -37.62
C PRO A 184 1.95 0.81 -37.56
N ASP A 185 3.15 0.24 -37.65
CA ASP A 185 3.36 -1.21 -37.64
C ASP A 185 3.03 -1.82 -36.27
N TRP A 186 3.22 -1.07 -35.19
CA TRP A 186 2.93 -1.51 -33.82
C TRP A 186 1.44 -1.41 -33.46
N ARG A 187 0.64 -0.66 -34.23
CA ARG A 187 -0.81 -0.47 -34.01
C ARG A 187 -1.15 -0.06 -32.57
N LEU A 188 -0.31 0.79 -31.98
CA LEU A 188 -0.48 1.30 -30.62
C LEU A 188 -1.39 2.53 -30.59
N PRO A 189 -2.05 2.81 -29.46
CA PRO A 189 -2.81 4.06 -29.31
C PRO A 189 -1.85 5.25 -29.35
N ARG A 190 -2.28 6.34 -30.00
CA ARG A 190 -1.57 7.61 -29.95
C ARG A 190 -1.55 8.15 -28.51
N LEU A 191 -0.45 8.78 -28.12
CA LEU A 191 -0.27 9.33 -26.78
C LEU A 191 -0.54 10.84 -26.77
N THR A 192 -1.78 11.22 -27.08
CA THR A 192 -2.27 12.60 -26.92
C THR A 192 -3.08 12.73 -25.64
N PRO A 193 -3.35 13.96 -25.11
CA PRO A 193 -4.15 14.13 -23.89
C PRO A 193 -5.51 13.43 -23.97
N ASP A 194 -6.22 13.64 -25.08
CA ASP A 194 -7.54 13.06 -25.29
C ASP A 194 -7.47 11.54 -25.41
N ALA A 195 -6.52 11.02 -26.19
CA ALA A 195 -6.37 9.58 -26.34
C ALA A 195 -6.02 8.91 -25.00
N LEU A 196 -5.12 9.50 -24.20
CA LEU A 196 -4.77 8.97 -22.88
C LEU A 196 -5.98 8.92 -21.92
N ARG A 197 -6.87 9.92 -21.98
CA ARG A 197 -8.09 9.98 -21.14
C ARG A 197 -9.22 9.07 -21.64
N GLN A 198 -9.29 8.83 -22.95
CA GLN A 198 -10.38 8.07 -23.57
C GLN A 198 -10.04 6.59 -23.79
N THR A 199 -8.77 6.23 -23.75
CA THR A 199 -8.32 4.85 -24.00
C THR A 199 -8.34 4.04 -22.71
N ARG A 200 -8.90 2.83 -22.79
CA ARG A 200 -8.74 1.78 -21.78
C ARG A 200 -7.66 0.79 -22.23
N SER A 201 -6.87 0.31 -21.28
CA SER A 201 -5.95 -0.79 -21.48
C SER A 201 -6.72 -2.07 -21.75
N THR A 202 -6.44 -2.73 -22.88
CA THR A 202 -6.95 -4.06 -23.19
C THR A 202 -6.32 -5.16 -22.33
N GLN A 203 -5.29 -4.84 -21.55
CA GLN A 203 -4.51 -5.80 -20.77
C GLN A 203 -5.08 -6.05 -19.37
N VAL A 204 -5.74 -5.04 -18.78
CA VAL A 204 -6.22 -5.06 -17.40
C VAL A 204 -7.60 -4.39 -17.22
N ASP A 205 -8.28 -4.04 -18.31
CA ASP A 205 -9.55 -3.28 -18.33
C ASP A 205 -9.58 -2.05 -17.39
N ALA A 206 -8.51 -1.25 -17.47
CA ALA A 206 -8.37 -0.01 -16.70
C ALA A 206 -8.14 1.19 -17.64
N PRO A 207 -8.63 2.39 -17.33
CA PRO A 207 -8.29 3.59 -18.09
C PRO A 207 -6.77 3.83 -18.06
N LEU A 208 -6.20 4.29 -19.18
CA LEU A 208 -4.78 4.67 -19.21
C LEU A 208 -4.53 5.85 -18.26
N VAL A 209 -5.37 6.88 -18.35
CA VAL A 209 -5.38 8.00 -17.41
C VAL A 209 -6.79 8.19 -16.86
N MET A 210 -6.92 8.12 -15.53
CA MET A 210 -8.09 8.54 -14.79
C MET A 210 -7.79 9.91 -14.17
N PRO A 211 -8.39 11.01 -14.69
CA PRO A 211 -8.19 12.35 -14.14
C PRO A 211 -8.43 12.40 -12.62
N PHE A 212 -7.57 13.12 -11.91
CA PHE A 212 -7.56 13.28 -10.44
C PHE A 212 -7.18 12.02 -9.64
N GLU A 213 -7.00 10.87 -10.30
CA GLU A 213 -6.78 9.58 -9.65
C GLU A 213 -5.51 8.89 -10.18
N PRO A 214 -4.29 9.35 -9.80
CA PRO A 214 -3.05 8.74 -10.24
C PRO A 214 -2.96 7.25 -9.92
N ALA A 215 -3.39 6.85 -8.72
CA ALA A 215 -3.37 5.46 -8.27
C ALA A 215 -4.26 4.53 -9.09
N GLN A 216 -5.33 5.05 -9.69
CA GLN A 216 -6.23 4.30 -10.58
C GLN A 216 -5.84 4.40 -12.06
N SER A 217 -4.84 5.23 -12.39
CA SER A 217 -4.39 5.42 -13.76
C SER A 217 -3.38 4.36 -14.17
N TYR A 218 -3.72 3.52 -15.16
CA TYR A 218 -2.83 2.43 -15.58
C TYR A 218 -1.48 2.93 -16.15
N LEU A 219 -1.44 4.16 -16.66
CA LEU A 219 -0.19 4.80 -17.08
C LEU A 219 0.83 4.81 -15.93
N MET A 220 0.43 5.14 -14.70
CA MET A 220 1.32 5.14 -13.54
C MET A 220 1.89 3.74 -13.29
N HIS A 221 1.06 2.70 -13.39
CA HIS A 221 1.47 1.31 -13.21
C HIS A 221 2.51 0.88 -14.26
N LYS A 222 2.41 1.44 -15.48
CA LYS A 222 3.32 1.15 -16.58
C LYS A 222 4.67 1.84 -16.45
N ILE A 223 4.73 3.04 -15.87
CA ILE A 223 5.97 3.83 -15.80
C ILE A 223 6.73 3.68 -14.46
N LEU A 224 6.06 3.25 -13.38
CA LEU A 224 6.70 3.02 -12.08
C LEU A 224 7.55 1.74 -12.11
N PRO A 225 8.89 1.79 -11.99
CA PRO A 225 9.75 0.62 -12.24
C PRO A 225 9.42 -0.63 -11.41
N ASP A 226 9.08 -0.46 -10.14
CA ASP A 226 8.83 -1.52 -9.17
C ASP A 226 7.34 -1.79 -8.90
N TYR A 227 6.43 -1.30 -9.75
CA TYR A 227 4.99 -1.55 -9.56
C TYR A 227 4.65 -3.05 -9.80
N PRO A 228 4.04 -3.75 -8.81
CA PRO A 228 3.99 -5.21 -8.80
C PRO A 228 2.90 -5.79 -9.72
N LEU A 229 1.80 -5.06 -9.96
CA LEU A 229 0.67 -5.56 -10.76
C LEU A 229 0.73 -5.18 -12.23
N ARG A 230 1.88 -4.73 -12.72
CA ARG A 230 2.05 -4.35 -14.12
C ARG A 230 1.97 -5.57 -15.03
N ARG A 231 1.34 -5.41 -16.20
CA ARG A 231 1.46 -6.37 -17.31
C ARG A 231 2.62 -5.97 -18.21
N PHE A 232 3.40 -6.98 -18.61
CA PHE A 232 4.63 -6.82 -19.41
C PHE A 232 5.68 -5.97 -18.70
N THR A 233 6.59 -5.37 -19.47
CA THR A 233 7.68 -4.55 -18.95
C THR A 233 7.21 -3.14 -18.57
N VAL A 234 8.02 -2.50 -17.73
CA VAL A 234 8.00 -1.04 -17.50
C VAL A 234 8.08 -0.30 -18.84
N GLN A 235 7.57 0.93 -18.87
CA GLN A 235 7.62 1.84 -20.01
C GLN A 235 8.52 3.04 -19.70
N PRO A 236 9.40 3.46 -20.62
CA PRO A 236 9.73 2.80 -21.89
C PRO A 236 10.28 1.38 -21.69
N PRO A 237 10.07 0.47 -22.67
CA PRO A 237 10.51 -0.91 -22.50
C PRO A 237 12.05 -0.99 -22.53
N PRO A 238 12.66 -1.91 -21.75
CA PRO A 238 14.13 -2.04 -21.69
C PRO A 238 14.80 -2.39 -23.03
N TYR A 239 14.04 -2.89 -24.00
CA TYR A 239 14.53 -3.20 -25.35
C TYR A 239 14.41 -2.04 -26.33
N SER A 240 13.82 -0.91 -25.92
CA SER A 240 13.80 0.31 -26.74
C SER A 240 15.07 1.12 -26.54
N ASP A 241 15.39 1.98 -27.51
CA ASP A 241 16.50 2.93 -27.41
C ASP A 241 16.21 4.12 -26.46
N ALA A 242 14.99 4.20 -25.91
CA ALA A 242 14.60 5.26 -24.98
C ALA A 242 15.12 4.95 -23.56
N ALA A 243 15.77 5.93 -22.93
CA ALA A 243 16.16 5.83 -21.54
C ALA A 243 14.91 5.69 -20.62
N PRO A 244 15.02 4.96 -19.50
CA PRO A 244 13.99 4.94 -18.46
C PRO A 244 13.66 6.36 -18.00
N LEU A 245 12.39 6.61 -17.66
CA LEU A 245 12.00 7.89 -17.10
C LEU A 245 12.69 8.12 -15.75
N SER A 246 13.14 9.34 -15.52
CA SER A 246 13.63 9.78 -14.22
C SER A 246 12.49 9.89 -13.21
N LEU A 247 12.81 9.86 -11.92
CA LEU A 247 11.81 10.05 -10.85
C LEU A 247 11.04 11.37 -11.02
N ASP A 248 11.74 12.47 -11.34
CA ASP A 248 11.12 13.79 -11.53
C ASP A 248 10.13 13.81 -12.70
N GLU A 249 10.39 13.03 -13.76
CA GLU A 249 9.49 12.91 -14.91
C GLU A 249 8.25 12.11 -14.56
N ILE A 250 8.41 11.02 -13.81
CA ILE A 250 7.29 10.21 -13.31
C ILE A 250 6.44 11.05 -12.34
N GLU A 251 7.07 11.79 -11.43
CA GLU A 251 6.38 12.70 -10.51
C GLU A 251 5.62 13.80 -11.24
N ARG A 252 6.19 14.36 -12.31
CA ARG A 252 5.50 15.34 -13.15
C ARG A 252 4.27 14.75 -13.84
N ILE A 253 4.35 13.52 -14.34
CA ILE A 253 3.19 12.81 -14.90
C ILE A 253 2.14 12.54 -13.82
N GLU A 254 2.56 12.10 -12.63
CA GLU A 254 1.68 11.89 -11.48
C GLU A 254 0.92 13.18 -11.11
N ASP A 255 1.64 14.31 -11.05
CA ASP A 255 1.09 15.63 -10.72
C ASP A 255 0.14 16.13 -11.81
N TRP A 256 0.44 15.91 -13.09
CA TRP A 256 -0.47 16.21 -14.19
C TRP A 256 -1.79 15.44 -14.06
N ILE A 257 -1.73 14.13 -13.78
CA ILE A 257 -2.92 13.30 -13.59
C ILE A 257 -3.71 13.78 -12.38
N ALA A 258 -3.04 14.04 -11.25
CA ALA A 258 -3.66 14.52 -10.02
C ALA A 258 -4.36 15.89 -10.18
N GLN A 259 -3.94 16.70 -11.15
CA GLN A 259 -4.56 17.98 -11.52
C GLN A 259 -5.68 17.85 -12.56
N GLY A 260 -6.09 16.63 -12.88
CA GLY A 260 -7.17 16.33 -13.81
C GLY A 260 -6.69 16.09 -15.24
N ALA A 261 -5.40 15.84 -15.44
CA ALA A 261 -4.79 15.54 -16.72
C ALA A 261 -5.16 16.58 -17.81
N ARG A 262 -5.01 17.88 -17.48
CA ARG A 262 -5.44 19.00 -18.31
C ARG A 262 -4.42 19.42 -19.38
#